data_AF-A0A812Y9Z4-F1
#
_entry.id   AF-A0A812Y9Z4-F1
#
_cell.length_a   1.000
_cell.length_b   1.000
_cell.length_c   1.000
_cell.angle_alpha   90.00
_cell.angle_beta   90.00
_cell.angle_gamma   90.00
#
_symmetry.space_group_name_H-M   'P 1'
#
loop_
_entity.id
_entity.type
_entity.pdbx_description
1 polymer ?
#
loop_
_entity_poly.entity_id
_entity_poly.type
_entity_poly.pdbx_seq_one_letter_code
_entity_poly.pdbx_strand_id
1 'polypeptide(L)'
;VERMARAMVTQFGMSDVGSLAIDDGGFMGPEYSEDLSEKIDGAIKAISDECYLNALNILMTNRACLDKVADELTETETMTGDRLRDIIAEYVEIPAKLAAV
;
A
#
# COMPACT_ATOMS: atom_id res chain seq x y z
N VAL A 1 -5.19 -5.86 -3.07
CA VAL A 1 -4.90 -5.28 -1.74
C VAL A 1 -5.15 -6.30 -0.64
N GLU A 2 -6.35 -6.90 -0.59
CA GLU A 2 -6.75 -7.89 0.44
C GLU A 2 -5.77 -9.05 0.63
N ARG A 3 -5.30 -9.67 -0.45
CA ARG A 3 -4.34 -10.79 -0.39
C ARG A 3 -2.99 -10.40 0.23
N MET A 4 -2.50 -9.18 -0.02
CA MET A 4 -1.26 -8.67 0.58
C MET A 4 -1.49 -8.25 2.04
N ALA A 5 -2.60 -7.58 2.33
CA ALA A 5 -2.95 -7.18 3.69
C ALA A 5 -3.15 -8.40 4.61
N ARG A 6 -3.79 -9.46 4.12
CA ARG A 6 -3.90 -10.74 4.84
C ARG A 6 -2.53 -11.33 5.15
N ALA A 7 -1.61 -11.36 4.18
CA ALA A 7 -0.24 -11.82 4.40
C ALA A 7 0.55 -10.91 5.38
N MET A 8 0.34 -9.59 5.37
CA MET A 8 0.95 -8.66 6.33
C MET A 8 0.52 -8.95 7.77
N VAL A 9 -0.76 -9.26 7.96
CA VAL A 9 -1.32 -9.60 9.27
C VAL A 9 -0.93 -11.02 9.71
N THR A 10 -1.04 -12.02 8.83
CA THR A 10 -0.91 -13.43 9.21
C THR A 10 0.48 -14.05 8.97
N GLN A 11 1.30 -13.50 8.07
CA GLN A 11 2.62 -14.07 7.76
C GLN A 11 3.76 -13.19 8.25
N PHE A 12 3.59 -11.87 8.15
CA PHE A 12 4.63 -10.91 8.54
C PHE A 12 4.48 -10.39 9.99
N GLY A 13 3.37 -10.72 10.68
CA GLY A 13 3.13 -10.29 12.06
C GLY A 13 3.09 -8.77 12.23
N MET A 14 2.71 -8.03 11.17
CA MET A 14 2.69 -6.56 11.13
C MET A 14 1.41 -5.97 11.76
N SER A 15 0.80 -6.66 12.72
CA SER A 15 -0.34 -6.17 13.49
C SER A 15 -0.36 -6.77 14.91
N ASP A 16 -1.18 -6.19 15.77
CA ASP A 16 -1.40 -6.61 17.18
C ASP A 16 -1.88 -8.06 17.34
N VAL A 17 -2.19 -8.73 16.23
CA VAL A 17 -2.57 -10.15 16.17
C VAL A 17 -1.33 -11.07 16.32
N GLY A 18 -0.12 -10.50 16.27
CA GLY A 18 1.15 -11.19 16.48
C GLY A 18 1.58 -12.05 15.30
N SER A 19 2.85 -12.49 15.29
CA SER A 19 3.39 -13.45 14.32
C SER A 19 2.86 -14.85 14.61
N LEU A 20 1.56 -15.04 14.46
CA LEU A 20 1.02 -16.39 14.35
C LEU A 20 1.42 -16.81 12.94
N ALA A 21 2.50 -17.58 12.78
CA ALA A 21 2.74 -18.32 11.55
C ALA A 21 1.59 -19.32 11.44
N ILE A 22 0.44 -18.85 10.95
CA ILE A 22 -0.75 -19.65 10.74
C ILE A 22 -0.36 -20.58 9.60
N ASP A 23 0.03 -21.79 9.96
CA ASP A 23 0.19 -22.89 9.03
C ASP A 23 -1.10 -22.95 8.22
N ASP A 24 -0.96 -22.89 6.89
CA ASP A 24 -2.08 -22.94 5.95
C ASP A 24 -2.63 -24.37 6.05
N GLY A 25 -3.49 -24.59 7.04
CA GLY A 25 -3.89 -25.87 7.59
C GLY A 25 -4.63 -26.73 6.57
N GLY A 26 -3.87 -27.29 5.64
CA GLY A 26 -4.31 -28.21 4.61
C GLY A 26 -5.70 -27.94 4.05
N PHE A 27 -6.40 -29.03 3.71
CA PHE A 27 -7.70 -29.02 3.05
C PHE A 27 -8.87 -28.59 3.96
N MET A 28 -8.64 -28.30 5.24
CA MET A 28 -9.69 -27.96 6.21
C MET A 28 -9.76 -26.48 6.59
N GLY A 29 -8.86 -25.65 6.04
CA GLY A 29 -8.79 -24.24 6.38
C GLY A 29 -8.23 -24.03 7.78
N PRO A 30 -7.80 -22.81 8.12
CA PRO A 30 -7.06 -22.61 9.35
C PRO A 30 -7.99 -22.76 10.56
N GLU A 31 -7.59 -23.56 11.55
CA GLU A 31 -8.28 -23.66 12.85
C GLU A 31 -8.07 -22.36 13.65
N TYR A 32 -8.77 -21.30 13.27
CA TYR A 32 -8.90 -20.10 14.08
C TYR A 32 -10.25 -20.10 14.82
N SER A 33 -10.27 -19.62 16.06
CA SER A 33 -11.55 -19.31 16.73
C SER A 33 -12.24 -18.16 15.98
N GLU A 34 -13.58 -18.07 16.07
CA GLU A 34 -14.34 -16.94 15.50
C GLU A 34 -13.76 -15.59 15.99
N ASP A 35 -13.40 -15.51 17.27
CA ASP A 35 -12.75 -14.34 17.89
C ASP A 35 -11.42 -13.94 17.21
N LEU A 36 -10.65 -14.92 16.73
CA LEU A 36 -9.37 -14.65 16.05
C LEU A 36 -9.62 -14.20 14.60
N SER A 37 -10.61 -14.78 13.93
CA SER A 37 -11.03 -14.34 12.59
C SER A 37 -11.48 -12.88 12.60
N GLU A 38 -12.31 -12.50 13.57
CA GLU A 38 -12.81 -11.14 13.70
C GLU A 38 -11.67 -10.13 13.93
N LYS A 39 -10.67 -10.50 14.74
CA LYS A 39 -9.46 -9.70 14.95
C LYS A 39 -8.62 -9.55 13.68
N ILE A 40 -8.46 -10.62 12.90
CA ILE A 40 -7.72 -10.58 11.62
C ILE A 40 -8.41 -9.64 10.63
N ASP A 41 -9.72 -9.80 10.43
CA ASP A 41 -10.47 -8.96 9.49
C ASP A 41 -10.50 -7.49 9.96
N GLY A 42 -10.59 -7.26 11.26
CA GLY A 42 -10.44 -5.93 11.86
C GLY A 42 -9.08 -5.29 11.59
N ALA A 43 -7.98 -6.05 11.73
CA ALA A 43 -6.64 -5.58 11.44
C ALA A 43 -6.42 -5.32 9.94
N ILE A 44 -6.94 -6.18 9.06
CA ILE A 44 -6.90 -5.97 7.60
C ILE A 44 -7.59 -4.66 7.23
N LYS A 45 -8.78 -4.42 7.81
CA LYS A 45 -9.53 -3.19 7.58
C LYS A 45 -8.76 -1.96 8.06
N ALA A 46 -8.22 -2.00 9.27
CA ALA A 46 -7.42 -0.90 9.83
C ALA A 46 -6.20 -0.55 8.95
N ILE A 47 -5.44 -1.56 8.52
CA ILE A 47 -4.29 -1.36 7.62
C ILE A 47 -4.74 -0.78 6.27
N SER A 48 -5.83 -1.31 5.71
CA SER A 48 -6.36 -0.81 4.43
C SER A 48 -6.82 0.65 4.54
N ASP A 49 -7.49 1.00 5.63
CA ASP A 49 -7.96 2.36 5.89
C ASP A 49 -6.77 3.33 6.10
N GLU A 50 -5.75 2.91 6.86
CA GLU A 50 -4.53 3.70 7.05
C GLU A 50 -3.79 3.93 5.73
N CYS A 51 -3.60 2.88 4.94
CA CYS A 51 -2.95 2.97 3.63
C CYS A 51 -3.76 3.87 2.68
N TYR A 52 -5.09 3.78 2.73
CA TYR A 52 -5.97 4.64 1.95
C TYR A 52 -5.84 6.10 2.35
N LEU A 53 -5.90 6.41 3.65
CA LEU A 53 -5.74 7.78 4.16
C LEU A 53 -4.34 8.34 3.86
N ASN A 54 -3.30 7.51 3.98
CA ASN A 54 -1.95 7.91 3.64
C ASN A 54 -1.83 8.22 2.14
N ALA A 55 -2.34 7.33 1.28
CA ALA A 55 -2.40 7.58 -0.16
C ALA A 55 -3.18 8.86 -0.48
N LEU A 56 -4.34 9.06 0.13
CA LEU A 56 -5.14 10.27 -0.04
C LEU A 56 -4.35 11.53 0.37
N ASN A 57 -3.67 11.50 1.52
CA ASN A 57 -2.84 12.60 1.99
C ASN A 57 -1.68 12.90 1.04
N ILE A 58 -1.00 11.88 0.53
CA ILE A 58 0.09 12.04 -0.45
C ILE A 58 -0.45 12.68 -1.73
N LEU A 59 -1.59 12.21 -2.24
CA LEU A 59 -2.23 12.74 -3.45
C LEU A 59 -2.72 14.19 -3.25
N MET A 60 -3.30 14.51 -2.09
CA MET A 60 -3.77 15.85 -1.76
C MET A 60 -2.62 16.84 -1.58
N THR A 61 -1.55 16.42 -0.89
CA THR A 61 -0.36 17.27 -0.68
C THR A 61 0.31 17.62 -2.01
N ASN A 62 0.32 16.68 -2.95
CA ASN A 62 0.97 16.83 -4.25
C ASN A 62 -0.02 17.11 -5.39
N ARG A 63 -1.17 17.71 -5.08
CA ARG A 63 -2.26 17.90 -6.06
C ARG A 63 -1.80 18.67 -7.30
N ALA A 64 -0.99 19.71 -7.12
CA ALA A 64 -0.45 20.51 -8.22
C ALA A 64 0.47 19.71 -9.17
N CYS A 65 1.26 18.78 -8.63
CA CYS A 65 2.06 17.86 -9.44
C CYS A 65 1.16 16.92 -10.24
N LEU A 66 0.08 16.43 -9.62
CA LEU A 66 -0.88 15.51 -10.24
C LEU A 66 -1.64 16.17 -11.39
N ASP A 67 -2.08 17.41 -11.19
CA ASP A 67 -2.78 18.17 -12.22
C ASP A 67 -1.84 18.41 -13.43
N LYS A 68 -0.57 18.76 -13.22
CA LYS A 68 0.42 18.85 -14.32
C LYS A 68 0.63 17.54 -15.06
N VAL A 69 0.76 16.43 -14.34
CA VAL A 69 0.91 15.10 -14.97
C VAL A 69 -0.33 14.74 -15.78
N ALA A 70 -1.53 15.07 -15.28
CA ALA A 70 -2.79 14.84 -15.97
C ALA A 70 -2.92 15.69 -17.25
N ASP A 71 -2.54 16.97 -17.18
CA ASP A 71 -2.53 17.87 -18.34
C ASP A 71 -1.58 17.34 -19.43
N GLU A 72 -0.36 16.98 -19.07
CA GLU A 72 0.63 16.46 -20.03
C GLU A 72 0.21 15.12 -20.64
N LEU A 73 -0.39 14.21 -19.86
CA LEU A 73 -0.95 12.96 -20.37
C LEU A 73 -2.18 13.19 -21.26
N THR A 74 -2.93 14.27 -21.04
CA THR A 74 -4.06 14.62 -21.90
C THR A 74 -3.57 15.08 -23.28
N GLU A 75 -2.42 15.74 -23.36
CA GLU A 75 -1.82 16.17 -24.63
C GLU A 75 -1.06 15.05 -25.35
N THR A 76 -0.33 14.21 -24.62
CA THR A 76 0.63 13.23 -25.19
C THR A 76 0.15 11.79 -25.17
N GLU A 77 -0.96 11.48 -24.48
CA GLU A 77 -1.56 10.16 -24.22
C GLU A 77 -0.67 9.15 -23.46
N THR A 78 0.64 9.26 -23.60
CA THR A 78 1.65 8.38 -23.02
C THR A 78 2.86 9.18 -22.59
N MET A 79 3.40 8.84 -21.41
CA MET A 79 4.56 9.49 -20.84
C MET A 79 5.56 8.44 -20.36
N THR A 80 6.86 8.72 -20.54
CA THR A 80 7.93 7.85 -20.06
C THR A 80 8.17 8.04 -18.55
N GLY A 81 8.70 7.01 -17.90
CA GLY A 81 8.98 7.06 -16.45
C GLY A 81 10.00 8.13 -16.06
N ASP A 82 10.92 8.49 -16.94
CA ASP A 82 11.89 9.57 -16.72
C ASP A 82 11.22 10.93 -16.77
N ARG A 83 10.34 11.16 -17.76
CA ARG A 83 9.58 12.40 -17.90
C ARG A 83 8.66 12.64 -16.70
N LEU A 84 8.00 11.60 -16.21
CA LEU A 84 7.22 11.67 -14.97
C LEU A 84 8.10 12.12 -13.79
N ARG A 85 9.32 11.59 -13.71
CA ARG A 85 10.27 11.87 -12.63
C ARG A 85 10.77 13.31 -12.68
N ASP A 86 10.97 13.85 -13.89
CA ASP A 86 11.32 15.26 -14.10
C ASP A 86 10.20 16.18 -13.59
N ILE A 87 8.94 15.89 -13.92
CA ILE A 87 7.79 16.68 -13.45
C ILE A 87 7.68 16.62 -11.92
N ILE A 88 7.82 15.42 -11.33
CA ILE A 88 7.74 15.26 -9.87
C ILE A 88 8.88 16.03 -9.17
N ALA A 89 10.08 16.05 -9.75
CA ALA A 89 11.23 16.76 -9.19
C ALA A 89 11.02 18.30 -9.12
N GLU A 90 10.09 18.86 -9.89
CA GLU A 90 9.71 20.28 -9.78
C GLU A 90 8.94 20.58 -8.49
N TYR A 91 8.26 19.58 -7.90
CA TYR A 91 7.33 19.78 -6.78
C TYR A 91 7.82 19.15 -5.47
N VAL A 92 8.62 18.08 -5.54
CA VAL A 92 9.08 17.32 -4.37
C VAL A 92 10.53 16.90 -4.57
N GLU A 93 11.36 17.03 -3.53
CA GLU A 93 12.68 16.41 -3.52
C GLU A 93 12.51 14.89 -3.53
N ILE A 94 12.93 14.27 -4.63
CA ILE A 94 12.85 12.81 -4.78
C ILE A 94 13.94 12.22 -3.87
N PRO A 95 13.57 11.48 -2.80
CA PRO A 95 14.58 10.85 -1.97
C PRO A 95 15.39 9.87 -2.82
N ALA A 96 16.72 9.96 -2.70
CA ALA A 96 17.61 9.05 -3.39
C ALA A 96 17.20 7.61 -3.04
N LYS A 97 17.07 6.76 -4.06
CA LYS A 97 16.79 5.34 -3.86
C LYS A 97 17.83 4.82 -2.88
N LEU A 98 17.41 4.49 -1.65
CA LEU A 98 18.23 3.77 -0.69
C LEU A 98 18.68 2.51 -1.42
N ALA A 99 19.95 2.49 -1.83
CA ALA A 99 20.56 1.31 -2.38
C ALA A 99 20.37 0.23 -1.32
N ALA A 100 19.63 -0.83 -1.67
CA ALA A 100 19.43 -1.97 -0.80
C ALA A 100 20.81 -2.43 -0.31
N VAL A 101 21.04 -2.29 0.99
CA VAL A 101 22.11 -2.99 1.72
C VAL A 101 21.53 -4.30 2.20
#